data_AF-A0A1M6HJ13-F1
#
_entry.id   AF-A0A1M6HJ13-F1
#
_cell.length_a   1.000
_cell.length_b   1.000
_cell.length_c   1.000
_cell.angle_alpha   90.00
_cell.angle_beta   90.00
_cell.angle_gamma   90.00
#
_symmetry.space_group_name_H-M   'P 1'
#
loop_
_entity.id
_entity.type
_entity.pdbx_description
1 polymer ?
#
loop_
_entity_poly.entity_id
_entity_poly.type
_entity_poly.pdbx_seq_one_letter_code
_entity_poly.pdbx_strand_id
1 'polypeptide(L)'
;MKEIDRIHEKVSLEKPRGNKTIITVEGIKKPKVKLNIIKNIIIRFLQNDTLEDNSSQWSTLLPEKFIQILNLIDEHDIGNDDFLVFLEIAIYDLKNRNWEWYSSKSTINGFSIVFKNSFYPKSLWLIHSLNIPLSKIYIKDDVFGDYELYTFKDITSYGKLDGIQFD
;
A
#
# COMPACT_ATOMS: atom_id res chain seq x y z
N MET A 1 4.39 -1.08 -22.55
CA MET A 1 3.66 -1.86 -21.52
C MET A 1 2.97 -0.88 -20.60
N LYS A 2 1.65 -1.00 -20.42
CA LYS A 2 0.90 -0.16 -19.48
C LYS A 2 1.20 -0.59 -18.04
N GLU A 3 0.89 0.27 -17.08
CA GLU A 3 1.14 -0.04 -15.66
C GLU A 3 0.30 -1.22 -15.17
N ILE A 4 -0.98 -1.29 -15.57
CA ILE A 4 -1.86 -2.43 -15.28
C ILE A 4 -1.23 -3.76 -15.74
N ASP A 5 -0.71 -3.80 -16.97
CA ASP A 5 -0.02 -5.00 -17.50
C ASP A 5 1.18 -5.39 -16.62
N ARG A 6 1.99 -4.40 -16.18
CA ARG A 6 3.13 -4.64 -15.26
C ARG A 6 2.69 -5.25 -13.94
N ILE A 7 1.58 -4.76 -13.37
CA ILE A 7 1.06 -5.26 -12.09
C ILE A 7 0.73 -6.76 -12.18
N HIS A 8 0.20 -7.21 -13.32
CA HIS A 8 -0.13 -8.62 -13.57
C HIS A 8 1.09 -9.46 -13.94
N GLU A 9 1.92 -9.00 -14.87
CA GLU A 9 2.93 -9.83 -15.54
C GLU A 9 4.30 -9.80 -14.85
N LYS A 10 4.68 -8.68 -14.22
CA LYS A 10 6.02 -8.52 -13.63
C LYS A 10 6.07 -9.01 -12.18
N VAL A 11 6.05 -10.34 -12.04
CA VAL A 11 6.11 -11.07 -10.76
C VAL A 11 7.55 -11.37 -10.27
N SER A 12 8.55 -10.78 -10.93
CA SER A 12 9.97 -10.79 -10.58
C SER A 12 10.37 -9.49 -9.87
N LEU A 13 11.61 -9.41 -9.33
CA LEU A 13 12.17 -8.16 -8.76
C LEU A 13 13.02 -7.40 -9.77
N GLU A 14 12.49 -7.24 -10.98
CA GLU A 14 13.11 -6.36 -11.98
C GLU A 14 13.12 -4.91 -11.50
N LYS A 15 14.17 -4.18 -11.84
CA LYS A 15 14.36 -2.77 -11.46
C LYS A 15 14.21 -1.86 -12.68
N PRO A 16 13.50 -0.74 -12.57
CA PRO A 16 13.43 0.25 -13.65
C PRO A 16 14.79 0.93 -13.84
N ARG A 17 14.96 1.58 -15.00
CA ARG A 17 16.01 2.60 -15.18
C ARG A 17 15.55 3.91 -14.50
N GLY A 18 16.49 4.61 -13.87
CA GLY A 18 16.22 5.84 -13.12
C GLY A 18 15.87 5.59 -11.66
N ASN A 19 15.33 6.63 -11.00
CA ASN A 19 14.95 6.58 -9.59
C ASN A 19 13.90 5.50 -9.34
N LYS A 20 14.00 4.86 -8.18
CA LYS A 20 13.06 3.82 -7.74
C LYS A 20 12.91 3.82 -6.23
N THR A 21 11.84 3.17 -5.80
CA THR A 21 11.66 2.76 -4.41
C THR A 21 11.43 1.27 -4.36
N ILE A 22 12.13 0.59 -3.46
CA ILE A 22 11.92 -0.83 -3.19
C ILE A 22 11.36 -0.94 -1.78
N ILE A 23 10.14 -1.45 -1.69
CA ILE A 23 9.51 -1.75 -0.41
C ILE A 23 9.58 -3.26 -0.21
N THR A 24 10.08 -3.69 0.94
CA THR A 24 10.15 -5.09 1.33
C THR A 24 9.40 -5.25 2.64
N VAL A 25 8.48 -6.21 2.66
CA VAL A 25 7.68 -6.58 3.82
C VAL A 25 8.05 -8.00 4.22
N GLU A 26 8.39 -8.22 5.49
CA GLU A 26 8.82 -9.53 5.98
C GLU A 26 8.14 -9.92 7.30
N GLY A 27 8.11 -11.22 7.60
CA GLY A 27 7.55 -11.73 8.85
C GLY A 27 6.04 -11.55 8.97
N ILE A 28 5.30 -11.52 7.86
CA ILE A 28 3.85 -11.38 7.83
C ILE A 28 3.14 -12.66 7.41
N LYS A 29 1.89 -12.82 7.89
CA LYS A 29 1.01 -13.92 7.46
C LYS A 29 0.33 -13.57 6.13
N LYS A 30 0.09 -14.60 5.32
CA LYS A 30 -0.65 -14.53 4.04
C LYS A 30 -0.14 -13.43 3.08
N PRO A 31 1.17 -13.34 2.82
CA PRO A 31 1.76 -12.25 2.04
C PRO A 31 1.18 -12.12 0.62
N LYS A 32 0.91 -13.25 -0.05
CA LYS A 32 0.34 -13.27 -1.40
C LYS A 32 -1.05 -12.64 -1.46
N VAL A 33 -1.89 -12.87 -0.44
CA VAL A 33 -3.23 -12.29 -0.35
C VAL A 33 -3.13 -10.78 -0.18
N LYS A 34 -2.31 -10.31 0.77
CA LYS A 34 -2.09 -8.88 0.99
C LYS A 34 -1.53 -8.18 -0.24
N LEU A 35 -0.51 -8.76 -0.88
CA LEU A 35 0.05 -8.23 -2.13
C LEU A 35 -1.02 -8.12 -3.22
N ASN A 36 -1.87 -9.14 -3.39
CA ASN A 36 -2.96 -9.09 -4.38
C ASN A 36 -4.00 -8.01 -4.08
N ILE A 37 -4.30 -7.75 -2.81
CA ILE A 37 -5.18 -6.63 -2.43
C ILE A 37 -4.55 -5.30 -2.86
N ILE A 38 -3.27 -5.07 -2.56
CA ILE A 38 -2.54 -3.86 -2.98
C ILE A 38 -2.59 -3.70 -4.51
N LYS A 39 -2.28 -4.77 -5.24
CA LYS A 39 -2.35 -4.78 -6.71
C LYS A 39 -3.75 -4.39 -7.20
N ASN A 40 -4.79 -4.97 -6.60
CA ASN A 40 -6.16 -4.70 -6.99
C ASN A 40 -6.60 -3.27 -6.66
N ILE A 41 -6.16 -2.68 -5.55
CA ILE A 41 -6.40 -1.26 -5.24
C ILE A 41 -5.85 -0.39 -6.37
N ILE A 42 -4.58 -0.57 -6.74
CA ILE A 42 -3.95 0.22 -7.81
C ILE A 42 -4.64 -0.03 -9.15
N ILE A 43 -4.94 -1.27 -9.52
CA ILE A 43 -5.63 -1.58 -10.78
C ILE A 43 -7.00 -0.89 -10.84
N ARG A 44 -7.79 -0.98 -9.76
CA ARG A 44 -9.12 -0.37 -9.70
C ARG A 44 -9.05 1.15 -9.78
N PHE A 45 -8.06 1.73 -9.13
CA PHE A 45 -7.76 3.15 -9.27
C PHE A 45 -7.42 3.52 -10.72
N LEU A 46 -6.46 2.84 -11.34
CA LEU A 46 -6.03 3.13 -12.72
C LEU A 46 -7.14 2.96 -13.77
N GLN A 47 -8.12 2.08 -13.50
CA GLN A 47 -9.28 1.89 -14.37
C GLN A 47 -10.34 3.00 -14.23
N ASN A 48 -10.27 3.80 -13.17
CA ASN A 48 -11.29 4.77 -12.78
C ASN A 48 -10.65 6.11 -12.34
N ASP A 49 -9.48 6.46 -12.89
CA ASP A 49 -8.69 7.63 -12.46
C ASP A 49 -9.39 8.98 -12.72
N THR A 50 -10.42 8.99 -13.57
CA THR A 50 -11.29 10.13 -13.83
C THR A 50 -12.41 10.31 -12.81
N LEU A 51 -12.70 9.32 -11.97
CA LEU A 51 -13.74 9.39 -10.95
C LEU A 51 -13.35 10.39 -9.84
N GLU A 52 -14.27 11.23 -9.38
CA GLU A 52 -14.02 12.20 -8.30
C GLU A 52 -13.55 11.55 -6.99
N ASP A 53 -12.72 12.26 -6.22
CA ASP A 53 -12.05 11.71 -5.01
C ASP A 53 -13.04 11.27 -3.94
N ASN A 54 -14.09 12.07 -3.75
CA ASN A 54 -15.16 11.87 -2.78
C ASN A 54 -16.30 10.99 -3.32
N SER A 55 -16.15 10.37 -4.49
CA SER A 55 -17.20 9.54 -5.07
C SER A 55 -17.49 8.32 -4.21
N SER A 56 -18.76 8.12 -3.87
CA SER A 56 -19.21 6.93 -3.12
C SER A 56 -18.93 5.61 -3.87
N GLN A 57 -18.72 5.66 -5.20
CA GLN A 57 -18.38 4.49 -6.00
C GLN A 57 -17.05 3.85 -5.60
N TRP A 58 -16.13 4.58 -4.98
CA TRP A 58 -14.87 3.99 -4.51
C TRP A 58 -15.09 2.85 -3.50
N SER A 59 -16.13 2.96 -2.67
CA SER A 59 -16.49 1.92 -1.70
C SER A 59 -16.91 0.59 -2.33
N THR A 60 -17.38 0.61 -3.59
CA THR A 60 -17.82 -0.59 -4.31
C THR A 60 -16.76 -1.09 -5.30
N LEU A 61 -15.90 -0.21 -5.81
CA LEU A 61 -14.85 -0.54 -6.77
C LEU A 61 -13.61 -1.17 -6.10
N LEU A 62 -13.25 -0.70 -4.91
CA LEU A 62 -12.06 -1.16 -4.20
C LEU A 62 -12.28 -2.51 -3.51
N PRO A 63 -11.21 -3.26 -3.20
CA PRO A 63 -11.33 -4.53 -2.51
C PRO A 63 -12.08 -4.42 -1.18
N GLU A 64 -13.08 -5.28 -0.98
CA GLU A 64 -13.94 -5.27 0.21
C GLU A 64 -13.14 -5.25 1.51
N LYS A 65 -12.07 -6.06 1.61
CA LYS A 65 -11.20 -6.11 2.79
C LYS A 65 -10.53 -4.76 3.10
N PHE A 66 -10.15 -4.00 2.08
CA PHE A 66 -9.57 -2.67 2.27
C PHE A 66 -10.63 -1.71 2.82
N ILE A 67 -11.85 -1.72 2.24
CA ILE A 67 -12.97 -0.89 2.72
C ILE A 67 -13.38 -1.26 4.15
N GLN A 68 -13.42 -2.56 4.48
CA GLN A 68 -13.70 -3.03 5.85
C GLN A 68 -12.68 -2.48 6.84
N ILE A 69 -11.37 -2.50 6.52
CA ILE A 69 -10.34 -1.95 7.40
C ILE A 69 -10.53 -0.45 7.59
N LEU A 70 -10.73 0.30 6.51
CA LEU A 70 -10.94 1.75 6.59
C LEU A 70 -12.17 2.12 7.44
N ASN A 71 -13.24 1.30 7.40
CA ASN A 71 -14.43 1.52 8.21
C ASN A 71 -14.25 1.17 9.69
N LEU A 72 -13.20 0.42 10.06
CA LEU A 72 -12.87 0.09 11.45
C LEU A 72 -11.98 1.14 12.11
N ILE A 73 -11.39 2.03 11.31
CA ILE A 73 -10.51 3.11 11.75
C ILE A 73 -11.37 4.34 12.03
N ASP A 74 -11.18 4.94 13.20
CA ASP A 74 -11.82 6.20 13.59
C ASP A 74 -10.82 7.39 13.63
N GLU A 75 -11.31 8.59 13.93
CA GLU A 75 -10.45 9.78 14.04
C GLU A 75 -9.39 9.65 15.15
N HIS A 76 -9.69 8.91 16.21
CA HIS A 76 -8.74 8.69 17.31
C HIS A 76 -7.60 7.78 16.88
N ASP A 77 -7.90 6.74 16.11
CA ASP A 77 -6.91 5.85 15.50
C ASP A 77 -5.97 6.62 14.57
N ILE A 78 -6.53 7.43 13.67
CA ILE A 78 -5.74 8.25 12.73
C ILE A 78 -4.90 9.30 13.48
N GLY A 79 -5.42 9.89 14.55
CA GLY A 79 -4.61 10.80 15.40
C GLY A 79 -3.44 10.10 16.11
N ASN A 80 -3.48 8.77 16.20
CA ASN A 80 -2.48 7.93 16.85
C ASN A 80 -1.69 7.03 15.88
N ASP A 81 -1.84 7.19 14.57
CA ASP A 81 -1.08 6.47 13.56
C ASP A 81 -0.68 7.39 12.40
N ASP A 82 0.61 7.46 12.09
CA ASP A 82 1.12 8.42 11.10
C ASP A 82 0.84 8.01 9.64
N PHE A 83 0.41 6.78 9.41
CA PHE A 83 0.19 6.22 8.07
C PHE A 83 -1.19 5.60 7.86
N LEU A 84 -2.13 5.76 8.79
CA LEU A 84 -3.54 5.51 8.52
C LEU A 84 -4.22 6.76 7.96
N VAL A 85 -5.09 6.54 6.97
CA VAL A 85 -5.80 7.62 6.29
C VAL A 85 -7.25 7.20 6.00
N PHE A 86 -8.14 8.18 5.91
CA PHE A 86 -9.48 7.95 5.39
C PHE A 86 -9.46 7.66 3.88
N LEU A 87 -10.52 7.02 3.38
CA LEU A 87 -10.66 6.65 1.97
C LEU A 87 -10.45 7.84 1.02
N GLU A 88 -11.05 8.99 1.30
CA GLU A 88 -10.92 10.18 0.45
C GLU A 88 -9.46 10.62 0.31
N ILE A 89 -8.69 10.59 1.40
CA ILE A 89 -7.26 10.94 1.40
C ILE A 89 -6.44 9.88 0.65
N ALA A 90 -6.78 8.60 0.79
CA ALA A 90 -6.15 7.53 0.03
C ALA A 90 -6.36 7.72 -1.50
N ILE A 91 -7.56 8.08 -1.94
CA ILE A 91 -7.83 8.35 -3.35
C ILE A 91 -7.10 9.60 -3.83
N TYR A 92 -7.14 10.67 -3.05
CA TYR A 92 -6.41 11.91 -3.36
C TYR A 92 -4.90 11.64 -3.55
N ASP A 93 -4.29 10.86 -2.66
CA ASP A 93 -2.87 10.49 -2.76
C ASP A 93 -2.58 9.67 -4.03
N LEU A 94 -3.45 8.71 -4.39
CA LEU A 94 -3.30 7.95 -5.64
C LEU A 94 -3.40 8.84 -6.88
N LYS A 95 -4.24 9.89 -6.89
CA LYS A 95 -4.31 10.84 -8.00
C LYS A 95 -3.08 11.74 -8.12
N ASN A 96 -2.48 12.10 -6.99
CA ASN A 96 -1.33 13.00 -6.94
C ASN A 96 0.01 12.24 -6.91
N ARG A 97 -0.01 10.92 -7.12
CA ARG A 97 1.19 10.08 -7.14
C ARG A 97 2.14 10.50 -8.27
N ASN A 98 3.44 10.42 -7.98
CA ASN A 98 4.53 10.60 -8.94
C ASN A 98 5.30 9.30 -9.21
N TRP A 99 4.84 8.19 -8.63
CA TRP A 99 5.40 6.85 -8.74
C TRP A 99 4.52 5.94 -9.58
N GLU A 100 5.13 4.92 -10.19
CA GLU A 100 4.43 3.87 -10.93
C GLU A 100 4.82 2.48 -10.41
N TRP A 101 3.89 1.55 -10.35
CA TRP A 101 4.19 0.15 -10.12
C TRP A 101 5.07 -0.40 -11.25
N TYR A 102 6.21 -1.00 -10.87
CA TYR A 102 7.13 -1.58 -11.83
C TYR A 102 7.14 -3.10 -11.79
N SER A 103 7.34 -3.69 -10.61
CA SER A 103 7.42 -5.13 -10.43
C SER A 103 7.14 -5.52 -8.97
N SER A 104 6.90 -6.80 -8.71
CA SER A 104 6.67 -7.29 -7.36
C SER A 104 6.95 -8.78 -7.23
N LYS A 105 7.29 -9.25 -6.04
CA LYS A 105 7.50 -10.67 -5.78
C LYS A 105 6.99 -11.03 -4.39
N SER A 106 6.16 -12.07 -4.30
CA SER A 106 5.80 -12.66 -3.00
C SER A 106 6.85 -13.70 -2.59
N THR A 107 7.09 -13.81 -1.29
CA THR A 107 7.81 -14.91 -0.64
C THR A 107 6.85 -15.66 0.28
N ILE A 108 7.35 -16.66 1.02
CA ILE A 108 6.55 -17.43 1.97
C ILE A 108 6.12 -16.60 3.19
N ASN A 109 6.92 -15.62 3.60
CA ASN A 109 6.76 -14.83 4.82
C ASN A 109 6.68 -13.32 4.55
N GLY A 110 6.51 -12.90 3.30
CA GLY A 110 6.66 -11.50 2.92
C GLY A 110 6.43 -11.24 1.44
N PHE A 111 6.67 -10.00 1.03
CA PHE A 111 6.69 -9.61 -0.38
C PHE A 111 7.58 -8.39 -0.58
N SER A 112 8.00 -8.16 -1.80
CA SER A 112 8.67 -6.93 -2.21
C SER A 112 7.94 -6.31 -3.41
N ILE A 113 7.92 -4.98 -3.44
CA ILE A 113 7.36 -4.18 -4.53
C ILE A 113 8.43 -3.21 -4.98
N VAL A 114 8.60 -3.08 -6.30
CA VAL A 114 9.45 -2.07 -6.92
C VAL A 114 8.55 -1.04 -7.58
N PHE A 115 8.67 0.20 -7.12
CA PHE A 115 8.08 1.37 -7.74
C PHE A 115 9.13 2.10 -8.57
N LYS A 116 8.74 2.60 -9.73
CA LYS A 116 9.50 3.57 -10.50
C LYS A 116 9.24 4.97 -9.93
N ASN A 117 10.28 5.80 -9.87
CA ASN A 117 10.34 7.06 -9.12
C ASN A 117 10.17 6.86 -7.62
N SER A 118 10.12 7.96 -6.87
CA SER A 118 10.03 7.92 -5.42
C SER A 118 8.59 7.67 -4.97
N PHE A 119 8.39 6.55 -4.28
CA PHE A 119 7.20 6.26 -3.50
C PHE A 119 7.28 7.07 -2.20
N TYR A 120 6.57 8.20 -2.19
CA TYR A 120 6.56 9.13 -1.08
C TYR A 120 6.12 8.43 0.22
N PRO A 121 6.77 8.66 1.38
CA PRO A 121 6.41 7.98 2.63
C PRO A 121 4.94 8.11 3.00
N LYS A 122 4.27 9.22 2.66
CA LYS A 122 2.84 9.35 2.93
C LYS A 122 2.01 8.28 2.22
N SER A 123 2.44 7.75 1.08
CA SER A 123 1.76 6.65 0.38
C SER A 123 1.90 5.30 1.09
N LEU A 124 2.65 5.19 2.20
CA LEU A 124 2.78 3.94 2.96
C LEU A 124 1.47 3.42 3.52
N TRP A 125 0.44 4.27 3.64
CA TRP A 125 -0.92 3.84 3.97
C TRP A 125 -1.38 2.67 3.08
N LEU A 126 -0.97 2.62 1.82
CA LEU A 126 -1.35 1.58 0.88
C LEU A 126 -0.96 0.18 1.36
N ILE A 127 0.14 0.08 2.11
CA ILE A 127 0.67 -1.15 2.68
C ILE A 127 0.22 -1.30 4.13
N HIS A 128 0.37 -0.23 4.92
CA HIS A 128 0.12 -0.24 6.35
C HIS A 128 -1.35 -0.54 6.69
N SER A 129 -2.29 0.05 5.93
CA SER A 129 -3.74 -0.16 6.08
C SER A 129 -4.21 -1.59 5.79
N LEU A 130 -3.31 -2.53 5.46
CA LEU A 130 -3.62 -3.96 5.41
C LEU A 130 -3.21 -4.71 6.68
N ASN A 131 -3.20 -4.00 7.82
CA ASN A 131 -2.72 -4.49 9.10
C ASN A 131 -1.29 -5.07 8.98
N ILE A 132 -0.40 -4.29 8.37
CA ILE A 132 1.03 -4.63 8.25
C ILE A 132 1.80 -3.65 9.16
N PRO A 133 2.38 -4.12 10.28
CA PRO A 133 3.11 -3.23 11.17
C PRO A 133 4.27 -2.53 10.48
N LEU A 134 4.52 -1.27 10.84
CA LEU A 134 5.63 -0.48 10.29
C LEU A 134 6.98 -1.16 10.55
N SER A 135 7.11 -1.85 11.70
CA SER A 135 8.29 -2.67 12.03
C SER A 135 8.57 -3.82 11.05
N LYS A 136 7.64 -4.16 10.17
CA LYS A 136 7.77 -5.20 9.14
C LYS A 136 8.04 -4.63 7.75
N ILE A 137 8.06 -3.31 7.58
CA ILE A 137 8.21 -2.63 6.31
C ILE A 137 9.60 -2.00 6.24
N TYR A 138 10.35 -2.34 5.19
CA TYR A 138 11.66 -1.78 4.89
C TYR A 138 11.61 -1.05 3.55
N ILE A 139 12.09 0.19 3.52
CA ILE A 139 12.02 1.04 2.33
C ILE A 139 13.42 1.46 1.94
N LYS A 140 13.75 1.26 0.66
CA LYS A 140 14.93 1.81 0.00
C LYS A 140 14.49 2.75 -1.10
N ASP A 141 14.68 4.04 -0.92
CA ASP A 141 14.29 5.08 -1.87
C ASP A 141 15.54 5.78 -2.43
N ASP A 142 15.68 5.82 -3.75
CA ASP A 142 16.85 6.45 -4.38
C ASP A 142 16.91 7.98 -4.17
N VAL A 143 15.79 8.65 -3.87
CA VAL A 143 15.69 10.11 -3.74
C VAL A 143 15.83 10.56 -2.29
N PHE A 144 15.18 9.86 -1.37
CA PHE A 144 15.11 10.27 0.04
C PHE A 144 15.92 9.37 0.99
N GLY A 145 16.49 8.27 0.49
CA GLY A 145 17.27 7.33 1.28
C GLY A 145 16.44 6.20 1.90
N ASP A 146 17.06 5.51 2.86
CA ASP A 146 16.44 4.40 3.58
C ASP A 146 15.65 4.96 4.77
N TYR A 147 14.44 4.45 4.99
CA TYR A 147 13.57 4.91 6.07
C TYR A 147 13.57 3.95 7.26
N GLU A 148 13.75 4.52 8.44
CA GLU A 148 13.55 3.83 9.72
C GLU A 148 12.15 4.13 10.25
N LEU A 149 11.20 3.20 10.08
CA LEU A 149 9.79 3.47 10.36
C LEU A 149 9.40 3.34 11.85
N TYR A 150 10.31 2.87 12.71
CA TYR A 150 10.02 2.63 14.13
C TYR A 150 9.81 3.93 14.95
N THR A 151 10.14 5.09 14.39
CA THR A 151 9.95 6.39 15.05
C THR A 151 8.54 6.97 14.88
N PHE A 152 7.72 6.37 14.01
CA PHE A 152 6.35 6.78 13.74
C PHE A 152 5.37 6.04 14.65
N LYS A 153 4.21 6.65 14.91
CA LYS A 153 3.14 6.00 15.65
C LYS A 153 2.50 4.91 14.77
N ASP A 154 2.31 3.73 15.37
CA ASP A 154 1.82 2.53 14.70
C ASP A 154 0.78 1.85 15.60
N ILE A 155 -0.50 1.96 15.25
CA ILE A 155 -1.57 1.36 16.06
C ILE A 155 -1.78 -0.13 15.79
N THR A 156 -1.24 -0.66 14.69
CA THR A 156 -1.33 -2.09 14.38
C THR A 156 -0.61 -2.93 15.44
N SER A 157 0.31 -2.32 16.18
CA SER A 157 0.97 -2.93 17.34
C SER A 157 0.07 -3.16 18.56
N TYR A 158 -1.11 -2.51 18.64
CA TYR A 158 -2.06 -2.65 19.75
C TYR A 158 -3.22 -3.63 19.46
N GLY A 159 -3.20 -4.30 18.31
CA GLY A 159 -4.09 -5.43 17.99
C GLY A 159 -5.54 -5.09 17.64
N LYS A 160 -5.90 -3.80 17.46
CA LYS A 160 -7.27 -3.39 17.04
C LYS A 160 -7.68 -4.01 15.70
N LEU A 161 -6.71 -4.33 14.84
CA LEU A 161 -6.92 -4.94 13.52
C LEU A 161 -6.67 -6.47 13.50
N ASP A 162 -6.37 -7.10 14.65
CA ASP A 162 -6.01 -8.52 14.75
C ASP A 162 -7.17 -9.49 14.46
N GLY A 163 -8.41 -8.98 14.43
CA GLY A 163 -9.60 -9.76 14.08
C GLY A 163 -9.87 -9.88 12.57
N ILE A 164 -9.14 -9.14 11.72
CA ILE A 164 -9.40 -9.11 10.27
C ILE A 164 -8.72 -10.29 9.60
N GLN A 165 -9.52 -11.30 9.25
CA GLN A 165 -9.01 -12.47 8.54
C GLN A 165 -8.86 -12.18 7.04
N PHE A 166 -7.66 -12.43 6.51
CA PHE A 166 -7.33 -12.31 5.09
C PHE A 166 -7.45 -13.68 4.41
N ASP A 167 -8.65 -14.22 4.24
CA ASP A 167 -8.88 -15.63 3.83
C ASP A 167 -8.34 -15.99 2.45
#